data_AF-A0A535YXI9-F1
#
_entry.id   AF-A0A535YXI9-F1
#
_cell.length_a   1.000
_cell.length_b   1.000
_cell.length_c   1.000
_cell.angle_alpha   90.00
_cell.angle_beta   90.00
_cell.angle_gamma   90.00
#
_symmetry.space_group_name_H-M   'P 1'
#
loop_
_entity.id
_entity.type
_entity.pdbx_description
1 polymer ?
#
loop_
_entity_poly.entity_id
_entity_poly.type
_entity_poly.pdbx_seq_one_letter_code
_entity_poly.pdbx_strand_id
1 'polypeptide(L)'
;MTAVSFGFPAPGTLGPCHATIGSFDGIHRGHLALLKPLITGARAAGAASVLITFEPHPRCVLDPDHCPPNLTTLDEKAWLLGQLGLDHLLVIPFTPQVAALSPAAFLQRLLRGIQLRRIVVGEDFRFGHGRRGDPALL
;
A
#
# COMPACT_ATOMS: atom_id res chain seq x y z
N MET A 1 -7.47 -5.47 -15.77
CA MET A 1 -6.64 -6.24 -14.81
C MET A 1 -5.80 -5.26 -14.03
N THR A 2 -5.64 -5.45 -12.72
CA THR A 2 -4.72 -4.65 -11.90
C THR A 2 -3.28 -4.95 -12.30
N ALA A 3 -2.47 -3.91 -12.53
CA ALA A 3 -1.05 -4.07 -12.76
C ALA A 3 -0.31 -4.27 -11.43
N VAL A 4 0.45 -5.35 -11.32
CA VAL A 4 1.26 -5.66 -10.13
C VAL A 4 2.71 -5.25 -10.40
N SER A 5 3.32 -4.52 -9.47
CA SER A 5 4.73 -4.14 -9.53
C SER A 5 5.42 -4.36 -8.20
N PHE A 6 6.73 -4.62 -8.24
CA PHE A 6 7.52 -4.95 -7.05
C PHE A 6 8.60 -3.90 -6.79
N GLY A 7 8.80 -3.58 -5.52
CA GLY A 7 9.82 -2.63 -5.06
C GLY A 7 9.32 -1.18 -4.95
N PHE A 8 10.23 -0.28 -4.61
CA PHE A 8 9.95 1.15 -4.69
C PHE A 8 9.93 1.59 -6.16
N PRO A 9 8.96 2.43 -6.57
CA PRO A 9 8.83 2.82 -7.96
C PRO A 9 9.99 3.72 -8.39
N ALA A 10 10.49 3.52 -9.60
CA ALA A 10 11.51 4.37 -10.19
C ALA A 10 10.94 5.79 -10.42
N PRO A 11 11.78 6.84 -10.49
CA PRO A 11 11.31 8.20 -10.72
C PRO A 11 10.39 8.32 -11.95
N GLY A 12 9.22 8.92 -11.76
CA GLY A 12 8.23 9.12 -12.84
C GLY A 12 7.47 7.87 -13.29
N THR A 13 7.48 6.77 -12.52
CA THR A 13 6.79 5.52 -12.91
C THR A 13 5.27 5.69 -13.00
N LEU A 14 4.65 6.35 -12.01
CA LEU A 14 3.20 6.56 -11.97
C LEU A 14 2.87 8.05 -12.03
N GLY A 15 1.99 8.41 -12.97
CA GLY A 15 1.39 9.74 -13.05
C GLY A 15 0.46 10.04 -11.87
N PRO A 16 -0.45 11.04 -11.99
CA PRO A 16 -1.33 11.43 -10.90
C PRO A 16 -2.07 10.22 -10.31
N CYS A 17 -1.97 10.01 -8.99
CA CYS A 17 -2.58 8.85 -8.35
C CYS A 17 -3.21 9.17 -6.99
N HIS A 18 -4.23 8.39 -6.63
CA HIS A 18 -4.67 8.25 -5.25
C HIS A 18 -4.16 6.92 -4.71
N ALA A 19 -3.59 6.92 -3.50
CA ALA A 19 -3.02 5.72 -2.91
C ALA A 19 -3.65 5.34 -1.56
N THR A 20 -3.55 4.07 -1.22
CA THR A 20 -3.68 3.56 0.15
C THR A 20 -2.48 2.69 0.48
N ILE A 21 -2.15 2.54 1.77
CA ILE A 21 -1.01 1.75 2.23
C ILE A 21 -1.48 0.80 3.33
N GLY A 22 -1.12 -0.48 3.26
CA GLY A 22 -1.44 -1.45 4.31
C GLY A 22 -1.27 -2.91 3.88
N SER A 23 -1.54 -3.84 4.81
CA SER A 23 -1.49 -5.28 4.53
C SER A 23 -2.59 -5.73 3.57
N PHE A 24 -3.81 -5.23 3.75
CA PHE A 24 -4.98 -5.58 2.94
C PHE A 24 -5.24 -7.09 2.84
N ASP A 25 -4.81 -7.87 3.83
CA ASP A 25 -5.00 -9.32 3.83
C ASP A 25 -6.50 -9.69 3.98
N GLY A 26 -6.97 -10.63 3.16
CA GLY A 26 -8.37 -11.06 3.13
C GLY A 26 -9.39 -10.07 2.56
N ILE A 27 -9.00 -8.82 2.24
CA ILE A 27 -9.87 -7.80 1.61
C ILE A 27 -11.27 -7.69 2.28
N HIS A 28 -11.30 -7.71 3.61
CA HIS A 28 -12.55 -7.68 4.38
C HIS A 28 -13.31 -6.34 4.27
N ARG A 29 -14.49 -6.25 4.90
CA ARG A 29 -15.38 -5.07 4.81
C ARG A 29 -14.71 -3.74 5.18
N GLY A 30 -13.83 -3.72 6.19
CA GLY A 30 -13.00 -2.55 6.51
C GLY A 30 -12.09 -2.09 5.35
N HIS A 31 -11.42 -3.01 4.67
CA HIS A 31 -10.63 -2.70 3.47
C HIS A 31 -11.51 -2.15 2.34
N LEU A 32 -12.70 -2.73 2.13
CA LEU A 32 -13.64 -2.23 1.12
C LEU A 32 -14.10 -0.80 1.39
N ALA A 33 -14.23 -0.40 2.67
CA ALA A 33 -14.58 0.95 3.06
C ALA A 33 -13.50 1.98 2.68
N LEU A 34 -12.23 1.57 2.57
CA LEU A 34 -11.13 2.40 2.08
C LEU A 34 -10.99 2.32 0.55
N LEU A 35 -11.08 1.11 -0.02
CA LEU A 35 -10.82 0.87 -1.44
C LEU A 35 -11.88 1.46 -2.36
N LYS A 36 -13.16 1.33 -2.03
CA LYS A 36 -14.25 1.85 -2.86
C LYS A 36 -14.17 3.37 -3.08
N PRO A 37 -14.05 4.21 -2.03
CA PRO A 37 -13.91 5.65 -2.23
C PRO A 37 -12.57 6.03 -2.86
N LEU A 38 -11.49 5.29 -2.58
CA LEU A 38 -10.20 5.49 -3.23
C LEU A 38 -10.33 5.36 -4.76
N ILE A 39 -10.85 4.22 -5.22
CA ILE A 39 -11.00 3.90 -6.65
C ILE A 39 -11.95 4.88 -7.33
N THR A 40 -13.11 5.13 -6.73
CA THR A 40 -14.10 6.06 -7.28
C THR A 40 -13.54 7.49 -7.37
N GLY A 41 -12.86 7.94 -6.32
CA GLY A 41 -12.25 9.27 -6.27
C GLY A 41 -11.08 9.42 -7.25
N ALA A 42 -10.26 8.39 -7.43
CA ALA A 42 -9.15 8.40 -8.39
C ALA A 42 -9.69 8.56 -9.82
N ARG A 43 -10.68 7.73 -10.19
CA ARG A 43 -11.35 7.80 -11.49
C ARG A 43 -11.95 9.18 -11.75
N ALA A 44 -12.67 9.74 -10.78
CA ALA A 44 -13.29 11.07 -10.92
C ALA A 44 -12.25 12.20 -11.13
N ALA A 45 -11.04 12.03 -10.59
CA ALA A 45 -9.94 12.98 -10.71
C ALA A 45 -9.05 12.75 -11.96
N GLY A 46 -9.37 11.76 -12.81
CA GLY A 46 -8.48 11.36 -13.91
C GLY A 46 -7.13 10.81 -13.43
N ALA A 47 -7.09 10.24 -12.22
CA ALA A 47 -5.91 9.71 -11.57
C ALA A 47 -5.99 8.18 -11.43
N ALA A 48 -4.84 7.52 -11.30
CA ALA A 48 -4.78 6.09 -11.06
C ALA A 48 -5.03 5.74 -9.58
N SER A 49 -5.67 4.61 -9.32
CA SER A 49 -5.85 4.05 -7.97
C SER A 49 -4.74 3.06 -7.63
N VAL A 50 -4.08 3.25 -6.49
CA VAL A 50 -2.89 2.49 -6.10
C VAL A 50 -3.07 1.90 -4.70
N LEU A 51 -2.89 0.59 -4.56
CA LEU A 51 -2.70 -0.05 -3.26
C LEU A 51 -1.23 -0.38 -3.07
N ILE A 52 -0.65 0.07 -1.97
CA ILE A 52 0.73 -0.21 -1.59
C ILE A 52 0.70 -1.24 -0.46
N THR A 53 1.24 -2.42 -0.70
CA THR A 53 1.31 -3.52 0.25
C THR A 53 2.76 -3.95 0.47
N PHE A 54 2.93 -4.88 1.41
CA PHE A 54 4.21 -5.44 1.81
C PHE A 54 4.19 -6.96 1.65
N GLU A 55 5.30 -7.52 1.17
CA GLU A 55 5.52 -8.98 1.09
C GLU A 55 6.98 -9.29 1.51
N PRO A 56 7.24 -10.19 2.47
CA PRO A 56 6.26 -10.86 3.33
C PRO A 56 5.52 -9.87 4.25
N HIS A 57 4.50 -10.37 4.96
CA HIS A 57 3.78 -9.56 5.94
C HIS A 57 4.77 -8.92 6.94
N PRO A 58 4.68 -7.61 7.27
CA PRO A 58 5.68 -6.92 8.08
C PRO A 58 6.01 -7.59 9.42
N ARG A 59 4.99 -8.20 10.04
CA ARG A 59 5.15 -8.94 11.29
C ARG A 59 6.08 -10.15 11.15
N CYS A 60 6.10 -10.82 10.01
CA CYS A 60 7.00 -11.96 9.79
C CYS A 60 8.48 -11.58 9.75
N VAL A 61 8.79 -10.28 9.56
CA VAL A 61 10.15 -9.75 9.60
C VAL A 61 10.47 -9.12 10.95
N LEU A 62 9.50 -8.44 11.57
CA LEU A 62 9.67 -7.75 12.85
C LEU A 62 9.58 -8.68 14.07
N ASP A 63 8.78 -9.73 13.94
CA ASP A 63 8.41 -10.67 15.01
C ASP A 63 8.14 -12.06 14.38
N PRO A 64 9.19 -12.75 13.88
CA PRO A 64 9.02 -13.98 13.09
C PRO A 64 8.25 -15.08 13.81
N ASP A 65 8.42 -15.19 15.14
CA ASP A 65 7.74 -16.18 15.99
C ASP A 65 6.21 -15.98 16.04
N HIS A 66 5.73 -14.78 15.70
CA HIS A 66 4.30 -14.45 15.63
C HIS A 66 3.89 -13.97 14.23
N CYS A 67 4.54 -14.47 13.18
CA CYS A 67 4.12 -14.27 11.81
C CYS A 67 2.68 -14.81 11.62
N PRO A 68 1.68 -13.95 11.28
CA PRO A 68 0.32 -14.41 11.10
C PRO A 68 0.21 -15.24 9.82
N PRO A 69 -0.67 -16.27 9.77
CA PRO A 69 -1.02 -16.89 8.51
C PRO A 69 -1.74 -15.86 7.62
N ASN A 70 -1.41 -15.85 6.33
CA ASN A 70 -2.11 -15.03 5.36
C ASN A 70 -3.51 -15.62 5.10
N LEU A 71 -4.54 -14.77 5.10
CA LEU A 71 -5.88 -15.13 4.65
C LEU A 71 -5.97 -15.24 3.12
N THR A 72 -5.12 -14.50 2.42
CA THR A 72 -5.01 -14.50 0.96
C THR A 72 -3.55 -14.52 0.52
N THR A 73 -3.24 -15.30 -0.49
CA THR A 73 -1.98 -15.19 -1.24
C THR A 73 -1.91 -13.83 -1.96
N LEU A 74 -0.70 -13.44 -2.39
CA LEU A 74 -0.53 -12.22 -3.16
C LEU A 74 -1.32 -12.26 -4.48
N ASP A 75 -1.39 -13.43 -5.14
CA ASP A 75 -2.13 -13.62 -6.38
C ASP A 75 -3.64 -13.50 -6.17
N GLU A 76 -4.19 -14.10 -5.11
CA GLU A 76 -5.60 -13.94 -4.73
C GLU A 76 -5.92 -12.49 -4.39
N LYS A 77 -5.03 -11.81 -3.65
CA LYS A 77 -5.16 -10.39 -3.34
C LYS A 77 -5.20 -9.55 -4.62
N ALA A 78 -4.28 -9.78 -5.55
CA ALA A 78 -4.24 -9.09 -6.84
C ALA A 78 -5.51 -9.34 -7.66
N TRP A 79 -6.00 -10.58 -7.67
CA TRP A 79 -7.24 -10.94 -8.35
C TRP A 79 -8.45 -10.22 -7.74
N LEU A 80 -8.61 -10.26 -6.42
CA LEU A 80 -9.70 -9.57 -5.69
C LEU A 80 -9.68 -8.06 -5.94
N LEU A 81 -8.51 -7.44 -5.87
CA LEU A 81 -8.34 -6.01 -6.16
C LEU A 81 -8.67 -5.67 -7.63
N GLY A 82 -8.35 -6.58 -8.55
CA GLY A 82 -8.76 -6.50 -9.95
C GLY A 82 -10.27 -6.51 -10.13
N GLN A 83 -11.00 -7.34 -9.37
CA GLN A 83 -12.47 -7.34 -9.38
C GLN A 83 -13.06 -6.02 -8.85
N LEU A 84 -12.35 -5.34 -7.94
CA LEU A 84 -12.76 -4.04 -7.42
C LEU A 84 -12.45 -2.87 -8.38
N GLY A 85 -11.67 -3.12 -9.44
CA GLY A 85 -11.25 -2.10 -10.39
C GLY A 85 -10.06 -1.26 -9.94
N LEU A 86 -9.19 -1.79 -9.07
CA LEU A 86 -7.93 -1.16 -8.72
C LEU A 86 -6.98 -1.14 -9.93
N ASP A 87 -6.30 -0.02 -10.18
CA ASP A 87 -5.39 0.10 -11.32
C ASP A 87 -4.03 -0.55 -11.02
N HIS A 88 -3.44 -0.25 -9.86
CA HIS A 88 -2.09 -0.73 -9.50
C HIS A 88 -2.00 -1.32 -8.09
N LEU A 89 -1.35 -2.47 -8.00
CA LEU A 89 -0.88 -3.07 -6.76
C LEU A 89 0.66 -2.95 -6.70
N LEU A 90 1.15 -2.07 -5.84
CA LEU A 90 2.58 -1.89 -5.58
C LEU A 90 2.99 -2.73 -4.36
N VAL A 91 3.84 -3.72 -4.58
CA VAL A 91 4.29 -4.65 -3.55
C VAL A 91 5.72 -4.28 -3.15
N ILE A 92 5.88 -3.70 -1.97
CA ILE A 92 7.21 -3.36 -1.43
C ILE A 92 7.74 -4.59 -0.69
N PRO A 93 8.90 -5.16 -1.08
CA PRO A 93 9.55 -6.20 -0.31
C PRO A 93 9.80 -5.71 1.12
N PHE A 94 9.20 -6.35 2.11
CA PHE A 94 9.42 -5.94 3.49
C PHE A 94 10.69 -6.61 3.99
N THR A 95 11.70 -5.80 4.28
CA THR A 95 13.00 -6.26 4.77
C THR A 95 13.39 -5.47 6.02
N PRO A 96 14.38 -5.93 6.82
CA PRO A 96 14.89 -5.15 7.93
C PRO A 96 15.33 -3.72 7.53
N GLN A 97 15.86 -3.56 6.31
CA GLN A 97 16.25 -2.24 5.79
C GLN A 97 15.04 -1.34 5.52
N VAL A 98 13.93 -1.90 5.02
CA VAL A 98 12.67 -1.16 4.85
C VAL A 98 12.05 -0.83 6.21
N ALA A 99 12.08 -1.77 7.15
CA ALA A 99 11.60 -1.58 8.53
C ALA A 99 12.36 -0.46 9.27
N ALA A 100 13.65 -0.27 8.95
CA ALA A 100 14.49 0.77 9.54
C ALA A 100 14.26 2.18 8.95
N LEU A 101 13.49 2.32 7.86
CA LEU A 101 13.23 3.64 7.28
C LEU A 101 12.38 4.49 8.20
N SER A 102 12.79 5.73 8.46
CA SER A 102 11.92 6.72 9.10
C SER A 102 10.66 6.96 8.24
N PRO A 103 9.55 7.43 8.83
CA PRO A 103 8.35 7.79 8.08
C PRO A 103 8.66 8.71 6.87
N ALA A 104 9.46 9.76 7.11
CA ALA A 104 9.87 10.69 6.06
C ALA A 104 10.72 10.02 4.96
N ALA A 105 11.69 9.16 5.33
CA ALA A 105 12.51 8.46 4.36
C ALA A 105 11.69 7.47 3.51
N PHE A 106 10.72 6.78 4.14
CA PHE A 106 9.80 5.90 3.44
C PHE A 106 8.96 6.66 2.41
N LEU A 107 8.31 7.76 2.83
CA LEU A 107 7.53 8.61 1.93
C LEU A 107 8.38 9.19 0.82
N GLN A 108 9.58 9.70 1.14
CA GLN A 108 10.47 10.26 0.13
C GLN A 108 10.83 9.24 -0.95
N ARG A 109 11.10 7.97 -0.58
CA ARG A 109 11.37 6.91 -1.56
C ARG A 109 10.15 6.60 -2.42
N LEU A 110 8.97 6.55 -1.80
CA LEU A 110 7.71 6.28 -2.50
C LEU A 110 7.36 7.40 -3.50
N LEU A 111 7.36 8.65 -3.02
CA LEU A 111 6.96 9.85 -3.77
C LEU A 111 7.90 10.21 -4.92
N ARG A 112 9.14 9.69 -4.93
CA ARG A 112 10.02 9.84 -6.10
C ARG A 112 9.40 9.22 -7.35
N GLY A 113 8.74 8.06 -7.20
CA GLY A 113 8.22 7.30 -8.32
C GLY A 113 6.72 7.43 -8.58
N ILE A 114 5.99 8.12 -7.70
CA ILE A 114 4.54 8.33 -7.85
C ILE A 114 4.18 9.81 -7.71
N GLN A 115 3.25 10.29 -8.53
CA GLN A 115 2.67 11.61 -8.37
C GLN A 115 1.42 11.55 -7.48
N LEU A 116 1.64 11.39 -6.17
CA LEU A 116 0.56 11.26 -5.19
C LEU A 116 -0.29 12.54 -5.13
N ARG A 117 -1.59 12.41 -5.36
CA ARG A 117 -2.59 13.48 -5.24
C ARG A 117 -3.46 13.36 -4.01
N ARG A 118 -3.69 12.12 -3.55
CA ARG A 118 -4.47 11.83 -2.35
C ARG A 118 -4.00 10.53 -1.74
N ILE A 119 -3.97 10.47 -0.42
CA ILE A 119 -3.79 9.23 0.32
C ILE A 119 -5.00 8.97 1.19
N VAL A 120 -5.47 7.72 1.20
CA VAL A 120 -6.59 7.25 1.99
C VAL A 120 -6.06 6.17 2.92
N VAL A 121 -6.17 6.38 4.23
CA VAL A 121 -5.70 5.45 5.25
C VAL A 121 -6.74 5.35 6.36
N GLY A 122 -6.75 4.24 7.09
CA GLY A 122 -7.59 4.10 8.29
C GLY A 122 -7.06 4.95 9.46
N GLU A 123 -7.91 5.21 10.45
CA GLU A 123 -7.56 6.04 11.62
C GLU A 123 -6.37 5.49 12.43
N ASP A 124 -6.28 4.16 12.53
CA ASP A 124 -5.18 3.46 13.23
C ASP A 124 -3.94 3.22 12.36
N PHE A 125 -3.89 3.83 11.16
CA PHE A 125 -2.76 3.65 10.25
C PHE A 125 -1.46 4.15 10.89
N ARG A 126 -0.43 3.31 10.81
CA ARG A 126 0.93 3.65 11.23
C ARG A 126 1.94 3.12 10.23
N PHE A 127 3.03 3.86 10.03
CA PHE A 127 4.08 3.50 9.09
C PHE A 127 5.46 3.99 9.55
N GLY A 128 6.51 3.57 8.82
CA GLY A 128 7.90 3.86 9.15
C GLY A 128 8.39 3.16 10.42
N HIS A 129 9.67 3.35 10.71
CA HIS A 129 10.38 2.69 11.80
C HIS A 129 9.69 2.93 13.14
N GLY A 130 9.42 1.84 13.85
CA GLY A 130 8.75 1.86 15.15
C GLY A 130 7.31 2.39 15.11
N ARG A 131 6.62 2.33 13.96
CA ARG A 131 5.24 2.83 13.80
C ARG A 131 5.08 4.31 14.16
N ARG A 132 6.15 5.11 13.99
CA ARG A 132 6.20 6.53 14.36
C ARG A 132 5.48 7.45 13.38
N GLY A 133 5.17 6.96 12.18
CA GLY A 133 4.37 7.67 11.19
C GLY A 133 2.88 7.48 11.46
N ASP A 134 2.08 8.53 11.32
CA ASP A 134 0.64 8.54 11.48
C ASP A 134 -0.02 9.38 10.36
N PRO A 135 -1.37 9.45 10.28
CA PRO A 135 -2.03 10.24 9.25
C PRO A 135 -1.75 11.74 9.29
N ALA A 136 -1.24 12.31 10.39
CA ALA A 136 -0.88 13.73 10.46
C ALA A 136 0.45 14.05 9.73
N LEU A 137 1.22 13.02 9.38
CA LEU A 137 2.47 13.12 8.64
C LEU A 137 2.30 12.85 7.12
N LEU A 138 1.06 12.71 6.64
CA LEU A 138 0.71 12.36 5.27
C LEU A 138 0.19 13.54 4.43
#